data_AF-A0A7X8IPQ0-F1
#
_entry.id   AF-A0A7X8IPQ0-F1
#
_cell.length_a   1.000
_cell.length_b   1.000
_cell.length_c   1.000
_cell.angle_alpha   90.00
_cell.angle_beta   90.00
_cell.angle_gamma   90.00
#
_symmetry.space_group_name_H-M   'P 1'
#
loop_
_entity.id
_entity.type
_entity.pdbx_description
1 polymer ?
#
loop_
_entity_poly.entity_id
_entity_poly.type
_entity_poly.pdbx_seq_one_letter_code
_entity_poly.pdbx_strand_id
1 'polypeptide(L)'
;MIKKIYNKCSQSSPALQKMKTMRKRIKSAYKELIGYEFNMYEVGFEMQKKEYELTPDELNTARKYGIWPSCYVVYDFDKWTPDQFLGERDYYRLSLWERGISPILVDKRNLPLLLQGTPHFLPSLNIAIANGRVQYIYEDGKYQEGDFDLMHILEVYKTKYNDLMFKPHSQFLGKGIFTTSKLSLEDAVKRIENEKDGIINNILANEEYANKINPSSLNTIRAIFFKTKSGSLKVFRMAHRFGLSPDSLIDNFSSGGGAAGIDVDSGELQQAFVLGKRRIDIDVHPVTGQEIAGTMIPDWDTKLKQIDKLLDELKFLDFGGLDLAFTTEGLKLIEINRDPGIRIIQSSMPALIDEDFVDFLKLRGF
;
A
#
# COMPACT_ATOMS: atom_id res chain seq x y z
N MET A 1 57.21 23.68 -2.87
CA MET A 1 57.39 22.63 -1.84
C MET A 1 56.09 22.30 -1.09
N ILE A 2 55.30 23.30 -0.67
CA ILE A 2 54.03 23.14 0.08
C ILE A 2 52.93 22.37 -0.71
N LYS A 3 52.79 22.58 -2.02
CA LYS A 3 51.84 21.82 -2.88
C LYS A 3 52.12 20.31 -3.00
N LYS A 4 53.39 19.88 -2.88
CA LYS A 4 53.77 18.46 -2.88
C LYS A 4 53.53 17.77 -1.54
N ILE A 5 53.54 18.54 -0.44
CA ILE A 5 53.23 18.03 0.91
C ILE A 5 51.70 17.91 1.08
N TYR A 6 50.93 18.87 0.58
CA TYR A 6 49.46 18.81 0.61
C TYR A 6 48.88 17.62 -0.18
N ASN A 7 49.46 17.28 -1.33
CA ASN A 7 49.04 16.12 -2.13
C ASN A 7 49.50 14.75 -1.57
N LYS A 8 50.57 14.71 -0.75
CA LYS A 8 50.97 13.47 -0.04
C LYS A 8 50.12 13.23 1.22
N CYS A 9 49.75 14.28 1.94
CA CYS A 9 48.87 14.18 3.12
C CYS A 9 47.39 13.94 2.76
N SER A 10 46.92 14.41 1.60
CA SER A 10 45.51 14.23 1.20
C SER A 10 45.18 12.83 0.65
N GLN A 11 46.16 12.06 0.17
CA GLN A 11 45.92 10.71 -0.39
C GLN A 11 46.10 9.55 0.61
N SER A 12 46.67 9.82 1.79
CA SER A 12 47.09 8.82 2.79
C SER A 12 46.51 9.05 4.20
N SER A 13 45.51 9.91 4.32
CA SER A 13 44.80 10.10 5.59
C SER A 13 44.10 8.79 6.02
N PRO A 14 44.29 8.33 7.28
CA PRO A 14 43.57 7.18 7.83
C PRO A 14 42.04 7.30 7.69
N ALA A 15 41.50 8.53 7.68
CA ALA A 15 40.08 8.79 7.44
C ALA A 15 39.67 8.49 5.99
N LEU A 16 40.50 8.87 5.00
CA LEU A 16 40.24 8.57 3.59
C LEU A 16 40.37 7.07 3.30
N GLN A 17 41.32 6.38 3.96
CA GLN A 17 41.46 4.93 3.91
C GLN A 17 40.22 4.24 4.51
N LYS A 18 39.74 4.70 5.68
CA LYS A 18 38.50 4.22 6.31
C LYS A 18 37.27 4.45 5.40
N MET A 19 37.14 5.62 4.77
CA MET A 19 36.06 5.90 3.82
C MET A 19 36.11 5.00 2.59
N LYS A 20 37.30 4.74 2.02
CA LYS A 20 37.46 3.81 0.88
C LYS A 20 37.09 2.37 1.27
N THR A 21 37.51 1.91 2.45
CA THR A 21 37.16 0.60 2.99
C THR A 21 35.66 0.49 3.27
N MET A 22 35.04 1.53 3.83
CA MET A 22 33.61 1.60 4.07
C MET A 22 32.83 1.58 2.75
N ARG A 23 33.25 2.35 1.74
CA ARG A 23 32.67 2.29 0.37
C ARG A 23 32.80 0.90 -0.25
N LYS A 24 33.93 0.20 -0.09
CA LYS A 24 34.10 -1.19 -0.57
C LYS A 24 33.16 -2.15 0.17
N ARG A 25 33.03 -2.04 1.49
CA ARG A 25 32.09 -2.84 2.28
C ARG A 25 30.64 -2.59 1.89
N ILE A 26 30.25 -1.33 1.72
CA ILE A 26 28.92 -0.94 1.22
C ILE A 26 28.69 -1.53 -0.17
N LYS A 27 29.65 -1.43 -1.10
CA LYS A 27 29.54 -2.05 -2.44
C LYS A 27 29.43 -3.58 -2.40
N SER A 28 30.15 -4.23 -1.49
CA SER A 28 30.09 -5.69 -1.31
C SER A 28 28.74 -6.13 -0.74
N ALA A 29 28.28 -5.47 0.32
CA ALA A 29 26.97 -5.70 0.91
C ALA A 29 25.85 -5.42 -0.09
N TYR A 30 25.99 -4.37 -0.92
CA TYR A 30 25.06 -4.05 -2.01
C TYR A 30 25.06 -5.15 -3.09
N LYS A 31 26.22 -5.72 -3.43
CA LYS A 31 26.31 -6.84 -4.38
C LYS A 31 25.68 -8.12 -3.83
N GLU A 32 25.83 -8.38 -2.53
CA GLU A 32 25.15 -9.49 -1.84
C GLU A 32 23.63 -9.27 -1.76
N LEU A 33 23.19 -8.04 -1.52
CA LEU A 33 21.78 -7.63 -1.53
C LEU A 33 21.16 -7.82 -2.93
N ILE A 34 21.85 -7.38 -3.99
CA ILE A 34 21.45 -7.61 -5.39
C ILE A 34 21.38 -9.11 -5.71
N GLY A 35 22.32 -9.91 -5.20
CA GLY A 35 22.27 -11.36 -5.31
C GLY A 35 21.03 -11.97 -4.65
N TYR A 36 20.63 -11.45 -3.49
CA TYR A 36 19.41 -11.84 -2.80
C TYR A 36 18.13 -11.40 -3.55
N GLU A 37 18.11 -10.21 -4.14
CA GLU A 37 17.00 -9.69 -4.96
C GLU A 37 16.75 -10.52 -6.21
N PHE A 38 17.83 -10.84 -6.96
CA PHE A 38 17.74 -11.71 -8.13
C PHE A 38 17.19 -13.08 -7.73
N ASN A 39 17.61 -13.59 -6.57
CA ASN A 39 17.10 -14.84 -6.03
C ASN A 39 15.62 -14.77 -5.66
N MET A 40 15.13 -13.66 -5.07
CA MET A 40 13.72 -13.45 -4.76
C MET A 40 12.84 -13.40 -6.01
N TYR A 41 13.29 -12.66 -7.03
CA TYR A 41 12.60 -12.62 -8.32
C TYR A 41 12.52 -14.01 -8.95
N GLU A 42 13.65 -14.72 -9.05
CA GLU A 42 13.73 -16.05 -9.67
C GLU A 42 12.86 -17.07 -8.94
N VAL A 43 12.93 -17.12 -7.61
CA VAL A 43 12.07 -18.00 -6.79
C VAL A 43 10.60 -17.68 -7.03
N GLY A 44 10.21 -16.41 -7.00
CA GLY A 44 8.83 -15.99 -7.26
C GLY A 44 8.35 -16.35 -8.66
N PHE A 45 9.20 -16.17 -9.67
CA PHE A 45 8.90 -16.54 -11.05
C PHE A 45 8.69 -18.05 -11.19
N GLU A 46 9.60 -18.85 -10.61
CA GLU A 46 9.55 -20.32 -10.68
C GLU A 46 8.34 -20.91 -9.95
N MET A 47 7.92 -20.31 -8.84
CA MET A 47 6.70 -20.71 -8.13
C MET A 47 5.46 -20.45 -8.98
N GLN A 48 5.39 -19.30 -9.65
CA GLN A 48 4.19 -18.85 -10.35
C GLN A 48 4.06 -19.38 -11.79
N LYS A 49 5.14 -19.82 -12.44
CA LYS A 49 5.11 -20.16 -13.88
C LYS A 49 4.14 -21.28 -14.25
N LYS A 50 3.76 -22.12 -13.29
CA LYS A 50 2.77 -23.20 -13.47
C LYS A 50 1.35 -22.80 -13.04
N GLU A 51 1.20 -21.69 -12.32
CA GLU A 51 -0.08 -21.25 -11.77
C GLU A 51 -0.93 -20.49 -12.80
N TYR A 52 -0.29 -19.77 -13.74
CA TYR A 52 -0.94 -18.76 -14.59
C TYR A 52 -1.09 -19.15 -16.08
N GLU A 53 -0.94 -20.42 -16.43
CA GLU A 53 -1.19 -20.97 -17.79
C GLU A 53 -0.61 -20.13 -18.94
N LEU A 54 0.60 -19.58 -18.76
CA LEU A 54 1.32 -18.85 -19.80
C LEU A 54 1.94 -19.81 -20.81
N THR A 55 1.92 -19.42 -22.09
CA THR A 55 2.64 -20.12 -23.16
C THR A 55 4.17 -19.99 -22.98
N PRO A 56 4.97 -20.87 -23.60
CA PRO A 56 6.43 -20.74 -23.55
C PRO A 56 6.96 -19.37 -24.02
N ASP A 57 6.35 -18.76 -25.02
CA ASP A 57 6.75 -17.45 -25.54
C ASP A 57 6.40 -16.31 -24.58
N GLU A 58 5.22 -16.37 -23.96
CA GLU A 58 4.84 -15.44 -22.89
C GLU A 58 5.78 -15.57 -21.70
N LEU A 59 6.13 -16.79 -21.27
CA LEU A 59 7.10 -17.01 -20.19
C LEU A 59 8.49 -16.46 -20.53
N ASN A 60 8.95 -16.66 -21.76
CA ASN A 60 10.23 -16.10 -22.23
C ASN A 60 10.19 -14.56 -22.22
N THR A 61 9.09 -13.97 -22.68
CA THR A 61 8.88 -12.52 -22.70
C THR A 61 8.83 -11.96 -21.28
N ALA A 62 8.02 -12.54 -20.40
CA ALA A 62 7.92 -12.19 -18.99
C ALA A 62 9.32 -12.21 -18.34
N ARG A 63 10.07 -13.30 -18.53
CA ARG A 63 11.43 -13.43 -17.98
C ARG A 63 12.41 -12.40 -18.54
N LYS A 64 12.35 -12.11 -19.85
CA LYS A 64 13.20 -11.09 -20.51
C LYS A 64 13.03 -9.73 -19.83
N TYR A 65 11.80 -9.31 -19.61
CA TYR A 65 11.47 -8.01 -19.01
C TYR A 65 11.40 -8.03 -17.48
N GLY A 66 11.68 -9.18 -16.85
CA GLY A 66 11.68 -9.30 -15.40
C GLY A 66 10.29 -9.22 -14.79
N ILE A 67 9.24 -9.57 -15.55
CA ILE A 67 7.84 -9.55 -15.15
C ILE A 67 7.45 -10.93 -14.61
N TRP A 68 6.81 -10.97 -13.46
CA TRP A 68 6.26 -12.20 -12.89
C TRP A 68 5.02 -12.68 -13.64
N PRO A 69 4.79 -14.01 -13.73
CA PRO A 69 3.60 -14.55 -14.38
C PRO A 69 2.27 -13.97 -13.89
N SER A 70 2.15 -13.74 -12.56
CA SER A 70 0.94 -13.18 -11.96
C SER A 70 0.64 -11.72 -12.32
N CYS A 71 1.64 -10.99 -12.82
CA CYS A 71 1.49 -9.62 -13.31
C CYS A 71 1.36 -9.59 -14.83
N TYR A 72 2.06 -10.50 -15.52
CA TYR A 72 1.96 -10.67 -16.97
C TYR A 72 0.51 -10.91 -17.42
N VAL A 73 -0.26 -11.72 -16.67
CA VAL A 73 -1.68 -11.98 -16.99
C VAL A 73 -2.62 -10.80 -16.73
N VAL A 74 -2.12 -9.71 -16.15
CA VAL A 74 -2.89 -8.50 -15.80
C VAL A 74 -2.61 -7.36 -16.76
N TYR A 75 -1.41 -7.31 -17.33
CA TYR A 75 -1.00 -6.23 -18.20
C TYR A 75 -1.64 -6.37 -19.58
N ASP A 76 -2.16 -5.25 -20.08
CA ASP A 76 -2.77 -5.15 -21.39
C ASP A 76 -1.69 -4.97 -22.45
N PHE A 77 -1.23 -6.10 -23.00
CA PHE A 77 -0.23 -6.12 -24.07
C PHE A 77 -0.82 -5.94 -25.48
N ASP A 78 -2.14 -5.83 -25.60
CA ASP A 78 -2.77 -5.41 -26.86
C ASP A 78 -2.59 -3.91 -27.06
N LYS A 79 -2.57 -3.15 -25.95
CA LYS A 79 -2.36 -1.70 -25.95
C LYS A 79 -0.90 -1.27 -25.72
N TRP A 80 -0.14 -2.03 -24.95
CA TRP A 80 1.18 -1.62 -24.46
C TRP A 80 2.28 -2.65 -24.74
N THR A 81 3.54 -2.22 -24.78
CA THR A 81 4.67 -3.13 -24.97
C THR A 81 5.33 -3.47 -23.62
N PRO A 82 5.82 -4.71 -23.42
CA PRO A 82 6.39 -5.14 -22.13
C PRO A 82 7.55 -4.29 -21.59
N ASP A 83 8.33 -3.62 -22.44
CA ASP A 83 9.43 -2.74 -22.04
C ASP A 83 8.97 -1.41 -21.40
N GLN A 84 7.68 -1.07 -21.53
CA GLN A 84 7.08 0.08 -20.86
C GLN A 84 6.70 -0.22 -19.40
N PHE A 85 6.72 -1.49 -18.99
CA PHE A 85 6.39 -1.92 -17.64
C PHE A 85 7.63 -2.07 -16.77
N LEU A 86 7.55 -1.61 -15.53
CA LEU A 86 8.53 -1.91 -14.50
C LEU A 86 8.33 -3.35 -14.02
N GLY A 87 9.24 -4.24 -14.41
CA GLY A 87 9.22 -5.63 -13.95
C GLY A 87 9.59 -5.78 -12.47
N GLU A 88 9.11 -6.84 -11.84
CA GLU A 88 9.36 -7.18 -10.44
C GLU A 88 10.86 -7.30 -10.12
N ARG A 89 11.65 -7.79 -11.08
CA ARG A 89 13.11 -7.88 -10.95
C ARG A 89 13.73 -6.55 -10.53
N ASP A 90 13.20 -5.44 -11.06
CA ASP A 90 13.66 -4.10 -10.74
C ASP A 90 12.81 -3.49 -9.61
N TYR A 91 11.49 -3.65 -9.61
CA TYR A 91 10.62 -3.13 -8.55
C TYR A 91 11.11 -3.44 -7.11
N TYR A 92 11.55 -4.67 -6.84
CA TYR A 92 11.99 -5.04 -5.48
C TYR A 92 13.22 -4.29 -4.98
N ARG A 93 14.04 -3.71 -5.88
CA ARG A 93 15.14 -2.82 -5.50
C ARG A 93 14.66 -1.51 -4.89
N LEU A 94 13.45 -1.04 -5.24
CA LEU A 94 12.87 0.18 -4.66
C LEU A 94 12.54 -0.02 -3.19
N SER A 95 12.07 -1.22 -2.84
CA SER A 95 11.66 -1.57 -1.50
C SER A 95 12.81 -1.53 -0.47
N LEU A 96 14.08 -1.45 -0.89
CA LEU A 96 15.22 -1.66 0.02
C LEU A 96 15.62 -0.41 0.79
N TRP A 97 15.28 0.77 0.28
CA TRP A 97 15.80 2.05 0.76
C TRP A 97 15.19 2.49 2.10
N GLU A 98 13.99 2.01 2.43
CA GLU A 98 13.26 2.40 3.64
C GLU A 98 13.18 1.29 4.72
N ARG A 99 14.06 0.27 4.66
CA ARG A 99 14.01 -0.89 5.57
C ARG A 99 14.05 -0.52 7.06
N GLY A 100 14.73 0.58 7.43
CA GLY A 100 14.88 0.99 8.83
C GLY A 100 13.58 1.41 9.52
N ILE A 101 12.65 2.00 8.78
CA ILE A 101 11.37 2.52 9.32
C ILE A 101 10.18 1.62 8.99
N SER A 102 10.38 0.62 8.12
CA SER A 102 9.31 -0.28 7.66
C SER A 102 8.49 -0.92 8.79
N PRO A 103 9.08 -1.44 9.90
CA PRO A 103 8.29 -2.04 10.98
C PRO A 103 7.34 -1.04 11.67
N ILE A 104 7.71 0.24 11.70
CA ILE A 104 6.88 1.30 12.28
C ILE A 104 5.73 1.64 11.33
N LEU A 105 6.02 1.73 10.02
CA LEU A 105 5.04 2.17 9.02
C LEU A 105 3.93 1.17 8.73
N VAL A 106 4.29 -0.11 8.63
CA VAL A 106 3.32 -1.16 8.26
C VAL A 106 2.45 -1.58 9.44
N ASP A 107 2.87 -1.23 10.66
CA ASP A 107 2.08 -1.48 11.86
C ASP A 107 1.02 -0.39 12.00
N LYS A 108 -0.22 -0.76 11.72
CA LYS A 108 -1.38 0.14 11.73
C LYS A 108 -1.61 0.80 13.09
N ARG A 109 -1.09 0.23 14.18
CA ARG A 109 -1.12 0.82 15.53
C ARG A 109 -0.28 2.10 15.65
N ASN A 110 0.62 2.36 14.70
CA ASN A 110 1.42 3.57 14.72
C ASN A 110 0.78 4.72 13.94
N LEU A 111 -0.31 4.49 13.19
CA LEU A 111 -0.93 5.54 12.38
C LEU A 111 -1.37 6.77 13.20
N PRO A 112 -1.98 6.62 14.39
CA PRO A 112 -2.28 7.77 15.25
C PRO A 112 -1.05 8.59 15.63
N LEU A 113 0.09 7.92 15.87
CA LEU A 113 1.35 8.59 16.21
C LEU A 113 1.96 9.30 15.00
N LEU A 114 1.88 8.67 13.82
CA LEU A 114 2.42 9.23 12.57
C LEU A 114 1.61 10.44 12.07
N LEU A 115 0.31 10.51 12.39
CA LEU A 115 -0.61 11.55 11.90
C LEU A 115 -1.11 12.52 12.99
N GLN A 116 -0.33 12.76 14.03
CA GLN A 116 -0.70 13.70 15.11
C GLN A 116 -0.98 15.13 14.61
N GLY A 117 -0.31 15.58 13.53
CA GLY A 117 -0.55 16.88 12.90
C GLY A 117 -1.86 16.96 12.12
N THR A 118 -2.40 15.81 11.70
CA THR A 118 -3.59 15.71 10.85
C THR A 118 -4.53 14.57 11.31
N PRO A 119 -5.04 14.64 12.55
CA PRO A 119 -5.80 13.57 13.17
C PRO A 119 -7.11 13.20 12.44
N HIS A 120 -7.65 14.14 11.66
CA HIS A 120 -8.90 13.99 10.91
C HIS A 120 -8.83 12.98 9.76
N PHE A 121 -7.61 12.64 9.30
CA PHE A 121 -7.41 11.58 8.31
C PHE A 121 -7.51 10.17 8.92
N LEU A 122 -7.59 10.02 10.24
CA LEU A 122 -7.75 8.71 10.86
C LEU A 122 -9.23 8.37 11.04
N PRO A 123 -9.57 7.07 11.14
CA PRO A 123 -10.85 6.65 11.71
C PRO A 123 -11.07 7.34 13.07
N SER A 124 -12.31 7.68 13.38
CA SER A 124 -12.66 8.40 14.60
C SER A 124 -12.25 7.64 15.88
N LEU A 125 -12.22 6.30 15.82
CA LEU A 125 -11.73 5.42 16.89
C LEU A 125 -10.56 4.55 16.41
N ASN A 126 -9.48 4.52 17.19
CA ASN A 126 -8.34 3.62 17.03
C ASN A 126 -7.90 3.10 18.40
N ILE A 127 -8.11 1.81 18.67
CA ILE A 127 -7.67 1.16 19.91
C ILE A 127 -6.55 0.19 19.56
N ALA A 128 -5.34 0.43 20.05
CA ALA A 128 -4.24 -0.50 19.82
C ALA A 128 -4.27 -1.65 20.83
N ILE A 129 -4.13 -2.86 20.31
CA ILE A 129 -3.98 -4.08 21.08
C ILE A 129 -2.55 -4.59 20.90
N ALA A 130 -1.89 -4.92 22.01
CA ALA A 130 -0.63 -5.65 22.01
C ALA A 130 -0.61 -6.69 23.13
N ASN A 131 -0.12 -7.89 22.80
CA ASN A 131 -0.13 -9.04 23.72
C ASN A 131 -1.52 -9.30 24.37
N GLY A 132 -2.60 -9.09 23.60
CA GLY A 132 -3.99 -9.28 24.03
C GLY A 132 -4.53 -8.17 24.94
N ARG A 133 -3.78 -7.07 25.15
CA ARG A 133 -4.18 -5.97 26.03
C ARG A 133 -4.27 -4.65 25.28
N VAL A 134 -5.18 -3.81 25.72
CA VAL A 134 -5.29 -2.43 25.23
C VAL A 134 -4.04 -1.65 25.63
N GLN A 135 -3.38 -1.04 24.66
CA GLN A 135 -2.19 -0.22 24.86
C GLN A 135 -2.53 1.26 24.95
N TYR A 136 -3.39 1.73 24.04
CA TYR A 136 -3.93 3.07 24.06
C TYR A 136 -5.30 3.07 23.39
N ILE A 137 -6.10 4.07 23.73
CA ILE A 137 -7.29 4.42 22.98
C ILE A 137 -7.08 5.80 22.38
N TYR A 138 -7.29 5.92 21.08
CA TYR A 138 -7.30 7.19 20.38
C TYR A 138 -8.71 7.41 19.83
N GLU A 139 -9.32 8.51 20.26
CA GLU A 139 -10.67 8.88 19.86
C GLU A 139 -10.74 10.38 19.54
N ASP A 140 -11.21 10.72 18.34
CA ASP A 140 -11.47 12.11 17.91
C ASP A 140 -10.30 13.08 18.20
N GLY A 141 -9.07 12.63 17.93
CA GLY A 141 -7.85 13.43 18.15
C GLY A 141 -7.27 13.37 19.57
N LYS A 142 -7.82 12.55 20.47
CA LYS A 142 -7.40 12.48 21.88
C LYS A 142 -6.89 11.08 22.23
N TYR A 143 -5.71 11.04 22.83
CA TYR A 143 -5.15 9.83 23.42
C TYR A 143 -5.66 9.62 24.85
N GLN A 144 -5.92 8.36 25.17
CA GLN A 144 -6.21 7.88 26.51
C GLN A 144 -5.22 6.73 26.80
N GLU A 145 -4.52 6.87 27.92
CA GLU A 145 -3.61 5.86 28.46
C GLU A 145 -4.16 5.37 29.80
N GLY A 146 -3.94 4.09 30.11
CA GLY A 146 -4.45 3.49 31.33
C GLY A 146 -4.40 1.97 31.27
N ASP A 147 -4.72 1.34 32.40
CA ASP A 147 -4.99 -0.09 32.46
C ASP A 147 -6.46 -0.30 32.12
N PHE A 148 -6.73 -0.73 30.89
CA PHE A 148 -8.09 -0.90 30.39
C PHE A 148 -8.45 -2.38 30.34
N ASP A 149 -9.62 -2.71 30.90
CA ASP A 149 -10.24 -4.01 30.70
C ASP A 149 -10.81 -4.11 29.27
N LEU A 150 -10.34 -5.08 28.48
CA LEU A 150 -10.72 -5.21 27.07
C LEU A 150 -12.23 -5.46 26.91
N MET A 151 -12.83 -6.26 27.79
CA MET A 151 -14.27 -6.54 27.73
C MET A 151 -15.09 -5.27 27.94
N HIS A 152 -14.76 -4.49 28.97
CA HIS A 152 -15.42 -3.22 29.25
C HIS A 152 -15.24 -2.22 28.10
N ILE A 153 -14.03 -2.10 27.53
CA ILE A 153 -13.77 -1.23 26.39
C ILE A 153 -14.59 -1.62 25.17
N LEU A 154 -14.64 -2.92 24.84
CA LEU A 154 -15.46 -3.40 23.74
C LEU A 154 -16.94 -3.13 23.97
N GLU A 155 -17.44 -3.32 25.20
CA GLU A 155 -18.83 -3.02 25.56
C GLU A 155 -19.16 -1.54 25.31
N VAL A 156 -18.37 -0.62 25.89
CA VAL A 156 -18.55 0.84 25.76
C VAL A 156 -18.57 1.27 24.30
N TYR A 157 -17.57 0.87 23.51
CA TYR A 157 -17.46 1.32 22.13
C TYR A 157 -18.41 0.61 21.17
N LYS A 158 -18.81 -0.64 21.46
CA LYS A 158 -19.86 -1.32 20.69
C LYS A 158 -21.22 -0.66 20.93
N THR A 159 -21.52 -0.20 22.14
CA THR A 159 -22.72 0.62 22.38
C THR A 159 -22.66 1.95 21.64
N LYS A 160 -21.49 2.61 21.58
CA LYS A 160 -21.32 3.90 20.90
C LYS A 160 -21.40 3.79 19.37
N TYR A 161 -20.75 2.79 18.78
CA TYR A 161 -20.57 2.67 17.32
C TYR A 161 -21.42 1.57 16.67
N ASN A 162 -22.22 0.83 17.45
CA ASN A 162 -23.00 -0.35 17.05
C ASN A 162 -22.15 -1.56 16.61
N ASP A 163 -21.03 -1.33 15.93
CA ASP A 163 -20.07 -2.34 15.53
C ASP A 163 -18.65 -1.78 15.51
N LEU A 164 -17.68 -2.68 15.61
CA LEU A 164 -16.26 -2.42 15.66
C LEU A 164 -15.54 -3.43 14.76
N MET A 165 -14.46 -3.02 14.12
CA MET A 165 -13.63 -3.87 13.29
C MET A 165 -12.28 -4.08 13.96
N PHE A 166 -11.91 -5.35 14.19
CA PHE A 166 -10.55 -5.72 14.56
C PHE A 166 -9.75 -6.04 13.30
N LYS A 167 -8.52 -5.52 13.24
CA LYS A 167 -7.55 -5.77 12.17
C LYS A 167 -6.21 -6.21 12.80
N PRO A 168 -5.68 -7.40 12.47
CA PRO A 168 -4.37 -7.83 12.95
C PRO A 168 -3.25 -6.87 12.51
N HIS A 169 -2.20 -6.73 13.32
CA HIS A 169 -1.22 -5.65 13.14
C HIS A 169 -0.38 -5.73 11.85
N SER A 170 -0.08 -6.94 11.35
CA SER A 170 0.85 -7.17 10.22
C SER A 170 0.35 -8.18 9.18
N GLN A 171 -0.90 -8.63 9.27
CA GLN A 171 -1.42 -9.55 8.27
C GLN A 171 -1.76 -8.79 6.99
N PHE A 172 -1.30 -9.33 5.86
CA PHE A 172 -1.64 -8.84 4.53
C PHE A 172 -2.97 -9.43 4.06
N LEU A 173 -3.55 -8.81 3.03
CA LEU A 173 -4.71 -9.33 2.29
C LEU A 173 -6.03 -9.39 3.08
N GLY A 174 -6.09 -8.70 4.22
CA GLY A 174 -7.26 -8.67 5.10
C GLY A 174 -7.51 -9.97 5.87
N LYS A 175 -6.53 -10.88 5.93
CA LYS A 175 -6.62 -12.08 6.77
C LYS A 175 -6.76 -11.70 8.25
N GLY A 176 -7.63 -12.44 8.96
CA GLY A 176 -7.88 -12.24 10.39
C GLY A 176 -8.77 -11.03 10.73
N ILE A 177 -9.18 -10.20 9.76
CA ILE A 177 -10.13 -9.12 10.01
C ILE A 177 -11.50 -9.70 10.38
N PHE A 178 -12.15 -9.11 11.38
CA PHE A 178 -13.54 -9.42 11.71
C PHE A 178 -14.25 -8.23 12.34
N THR A 179 -15.58 -8.29 12.32
CA THR A 179 -16.44 -7.34 13.03
C THR A 179 -16.99 -7.97 14.30
N THR A 180 -17.21 -7.14 15.32
CA THR A 180 -17.76 -7.59 16.61
C THR A 180 -19.25 -7.91 16.54
N SER A 181 -20.01 -7.37 15.57
CA SER A 181 -21.45 -7.60 15.39
C SER A 181 -21.81 -9.06 15.16
N LYS A 182 -20.89 -9.86 14.60
CA LYS A 182 -21.08 -11.27 14.30
C LYS A 182 -20.67 -12.21 15.44
N LEU A 183 -20.27 -11.68 16.60
CA LEU A 183 -19.76 -12.43 17.75
C LEU A 183 -20.45 -11.99 19.04
N SER A 184 -20.50 -12.89 20.03
CA SER A 184 -20.74 -12.48 21.42
C SER A 184 -19.58 -11.59 21.90
N LEU A 185 -19.81 -10.80 22.95
CA LEU A 185 -18.75 -9.96 23.52
C LEU A 185 -17.58 -10.82 24.02
N GLU A 186 -17.88 -11.94 24.67
CA GLU A 186 -16.91 -12.90 25.18
C GLU A 186 -16.08 -13.56 24.06
N ASP A 187 -16.72 -13.93 22.95
CA ASP A 187 -16.01 -14.53 21.81
C ASP A 187 -15.16 -13.50 21.07
N ALA A 188 -15.61 -12.24 21.00
CA ALA A 188 -14.81 -11.15 20.47
C ALA A 188 -13.56 -10.92 21.33
N VAL A 189 -13.69 -10.84 22.66
CA VAL A 189 -12.56 -10.71 23.60
C VAL A 189 -11.57 -11.87 23.41
N LYS A 190 -12.04 -13.11 23.49
CA LYS A 190 -11.19 -14.30 23.33
C LYS A 190 -10.44 -14.30 21.99
N ARG A 191 -11.13 -13.91 20.91
CA ARG A 191 -10.52 -13.85 19.59
C ARG A 191 -9.42 -12.78 19.51
N ILE A 192 -9.66 -11.59 20.07
CA ILE A 192 -8.64 -10.52 20.11
C ILE A 192 -7.44 -10.93 20.95
N GLU A 193 -7.65 -11.57 22.11
CA GLU A 193 -6.58 -12.09 22.95
C GLU A 193 -5.75 -13.16 22.24
N ASN A 194 -6.40 -14.03 21.46
CA ASN A 194 -5.74 -15.07 20.66
C ASN A 194 -4.90 -14.49 19.50
N GLU A 195 -5.41 -13.46 18.81
CA GLU A 195 -4.67 -12.74 17.77
C GLU A 195 -3.51 -11.91 18.33
N LYS A 196 -3.58 -11.54 19.62
CA LYS A 196 -2.61 -10.78 20.43
C LYS A 196 -2.36 -9.33 20.01
N ASP A 197 -2.14 -9.09 18.73
CA ASP A 197 -1.63 -7.82 18.24
C ASP A 197 -2.49 -7.31 17.08
N GLY A 198 -3.07 -6.12 17.24
CA GLY A 198 -3.94 -5.54 16.22
C GLY A 198 -4.47 -4.16 16.60
N ILE A 199 -5.40 -3.67 15.79
CA ILE A 199 -6.08 -2.41 16.00
C ILE A 199 -7.59 -2.61 15.89
N ILE A 200 -8.34 -1.95 16.75
CA ILE A 200 -9.80 -1.87 16.67
C ILE A 200 -10.17 -0.49 16.15
N ASN A 201 -11.01 -0.44 15.12
CA ASN A 201 -11.58 0.79 14.57
C ASN A 201 -13.10 0.80 14.65
N ASN A 202 -13.70 1.99 14.62
CA ASN A 202 -15.11 2.12 14.24
C ASN A 202 -15.31 1.68 12.79
N ILE A 203 -16.52 1.21 12.46
CA ILE A 203 -16.89 0.94 11.07
C ILE A 203 -17.04 2.27 10.33
N LEU A 204 -16.40 2.36 9.17
CA LEU A 204 -16.51 3.51 8.26
C LEU A 204 -17.59 3.24 7.21
N ALA A 205 -18.35 4.27 6.85
CA ALA A 205 -19.34 4.21 5.79
C ALA A 205 -18.82 4.91 4.53
N ASN A 206 -18.98 4.28 3.36
CA ASN A 206 -18.62 4.86 2.08
C ASN A 206 -19.36 6.19 1.83
N GLU A 207 -18.71 7.12 1.13
CA GLU A 207 -19.42 8.20 0.45
C GLU A 207 -20.40 7.64 -0.60
N GLU A 208 -21.42 8.41 -0.98
CA GLU A 208 -22.52 7.96 -1.83
C GLU A 208 -22.08 7.27 -3.12
N TYR A 209 -21.10 7.82 -3.85
CA TYR A 209 -20.64 7.24 -5.12
C TYR A 209 -20.04 5.84 -4.93
N ALA A 210 -19.17 5.68 -3.92
CA ALA A 210 -18.54 4.41 -3.59
C ALA A 210 -19.57 3.41 -3.04
N ASN A 211 -20.54 3.90 -2.26
CA ASN A 211 -21.61 3.06 -1.73
C ASN A 211 -22.52 2.50 -2.83
N LYS A 212 -22.74 3.25 -3.92
CA LYS A 212 -23.46 2.76 -5.10
C LYS A 212 -22.70 1.63 -5.80
N ILE A 213 -21.37 1.76 -5.92
CA ILE A 213 -20.51 0.74 -6.54
C ILE A 213 -20.56 -0.56 -5.74
N ASN A 214 -20.19 -0.50 -4.46
CA ASN A 214 -20.30 -1.63 -3.55
C ASN A 214 -20.66 -1.21 -2.12
N PRO A 215 -21.88 -1.51 -1.64
CA PRO A 215 -22.30 -1.20 -0.27
C PRO A 215 -21.88 -2.28 0.74
N SER A 216 -21.45 -3.48 0.31
CA SER A 216 -21.14 -4.59 1.22
C SER A 216 -19.81 -4.42 1.97
N SER A 217 -18.89 -3.62 1.42
CA SER A 217 -17.58 -3.37 1.99
C SER A 217 -17.21 -1.89 1.85
N LEU A 218 -16.26 -1.44 2.66
CA LEU A 218 -15.58 -0.17 2.38
C LEU A 218 -14.88 -0.30 1.02
N ASN A 219 -15.03 0.72 0.17
CA ASN A 219 -14.29 0.83 -1.08
C ASN A 219 -13.07 1.70 -0.79
N THR A 220 -11.89 1.19 -1.08
CA THR A 220 -10.63 1.87 -0.79
C THR A 220 -9.92 2.27 -2.07
N ILE A 221 -9.12 3.32 -1.99
CA ILE A 221 -8.30 3.81 -3.08
C ILE A 221 -6.85 3.53 -2.73
N ARG A 222 -6.18 2.73 -3.56
CA ARG A 222 -4.72 2.56 -3.50
C ARG A 222 -4.09 3.75 -4.22
N ALA A 223 -3.55 4.69 -3.47
CA ALA A 223 -2.82 5.85 -4.00
C ALA A 223 -1.31 5.62 -3.89
N ILE A 224 -0.63 5.38 -5.01
CA ILE A 224 0.83 5.27 -5.03
C ILE A 224 1.43 6.65 -5.16
N PHE A 225 2.53 6.88 -4.44
CA PHE A 225 3.28 8.13 -4.51
C PHE A 225 4.78 7.87 -4.61
N PHE A 226 5.51 8.86 -5.11
CA PHE A 226 6.97 8.90 -5.07
C PHE A 226 7.48 10.31 -4.80
N LYS A 227 8.73 10.41 -4.36
CA LYS A 227 9.43 11.67 -4.13
C LYS A 227 10.03 12.18 -5.43
N THR A 228 9.55 13.31 -5.89
CA THR A 228 10.05 13.97 -7.10
C THR A 228 11.47 14.49 -6.90
N LYS A 229 12.11 14.94 -7.99
CA LYS A 229 13.45 15.58 -7.95
C LYS A 229 13.50 16.81 -7.04
N SER A 230 12.38 17.52 -6.84
CA SER A 230 12.31 18.69 -5.97
C SER A 230 12.27 18.32 -4.47
N GLY A 231 12.06 17.03 -4.15
CA GLY A 231 11.92 16.53 -2.79
C GLY A 231 10.48 16.49 -2.28
N SER A 232 9.49 16.97 -3.04
CA SER A 232 8.08 16.79 -2.70
C SER A 232 7.58 15.39 -3.06
N LEU A 233 6.60 14.88 -2.30
CA LEU A 233 5.85 13.70 -2.70
C LEU A 233 4.79 14.08 -3.73
N LYS A 234 4.60 13.22 -4.72
CA LYS A 234 3.58 13.35 -5.78
C LYS A 234 2.82 12.05 -5.89
N VAL A 235 1.49 12.14 -6.01
CA VAL A 235 0.65 11.00 -6.40
C VAL A 235 1.01 10.58 -7.81
N PHE A 236 1.31 9.30 -7.97
CA PHE A 236 1.70 8.70 -9.24
C PHE A 236 0.51 8.08 -9.95
N ARG A 237 -0.15 7.12 -9.28
CA ARG A 237 -1.28 6.36 -9.81
C ARG A 237 -2.23 6.06 -8.67
N MET A 238 -3.50 5.98 -9.01
CA MET A 238 -4.55 5.64 -8.07
C MET A 238 -5.45 4.57 -8.67
N ALA A 239 -5.90 3.66 -7.82
CA ALA A 239 -6.87 2.65 -8.20
C ALA A 239 -7.97 2.56 -7.13
N HIS A 240 -9.22 2.74 -7.55
CA HIS A 240 -10.40 2.47 -6.75
C HIS A 240 -10.62 0.97 -6.67
N ARG A 241 -10.72 0.42 -5.47
CA ARG A 241 -10.88 -1.01 -5.20
C ARG A 241 -12.24 -1.27 -4.56
N PHE A 242 -12.84 -2.38 -4.93
CA PHE A 242 -14.19 -2.75 -4.50
C PHE A 242 -14.32 -4.26 -4.38
N GLY A 243 -15.14 -4.72 -3.43
CA GLY A 243 -15.41 -6.14 -3.23
C GLY A 243 -16.38 -6.68 -4.28
N LEU A 244 -16.18 -7.93 -4.73
CA LEU A 244 -17.07 -8.60 -5.69
C LEU A 244 -18.04 -9.60 -5.04
N SER A 245 -18.09 -9.63 -3.72
CA SER A 245 -18.96 -10.53 -2.96
C SER A 245 -19.85 -9.73 -2.02
N PRO A 246 -21.15 -10.04 -1.94
CA PRO A 246 -22.05 -9.40 -0.98
C PRO A 246 -21.67 -9.74 0.48
N ASP A 247 -20.92 -10.82 0.71
CA ASP A 247 -20.55 -11.29 2.05
C ASP A 247 -19.12 -10.88 2.47
N SER A 248 -18.35 -10.26 1.57
CA SER A 248 -16.98 -9.84 1.87
C SER A 248 -16.95 -8.48 2.57
N LEU A 249 -16.31 -8.43 3.73
CA LEU A 249 -16.01 -7.19 4.45
C LEU A 249 -14.80 -6.44 3.86
N ILE A 250 -14.12 -7.03 2.89
CA ILE A 250 -12.81 -6.59 2.39
C ILE A 250 -12.91 -6.44 0.87
N ASP A 251 -12.42 -5.30 0.37
CA ASP A 251 -12.37 -4.93 -1.05
C ASP A 251 -11.00 -5.22 -1.69
N ASN A 252 -10.10 -5.87 -0.95
CA ASN A 252 -8.75 -6.13 -1.39
C ASN A 252 -8.74 -6.91 -2.71
N PHE A 253 -8.19 -6.25 -3.73
CA PHE A 253 -8.01 -6.79 -5.07
C PHE A 253 -7.34 -8.18 -5.09
N SER A 254 -6.28 -8.36 -4.29
CA SER A 254 -5.56 -9.64 -4.19
C SER A 254 -6.33 -10.74 -3.43
N SER A 255 -7.51 -10.42 -2.87
CA SER A 255 -8.43 -11.36 -2.22
C SER A 255 -9.70 -11.61 -3.05
N GLY A 256 -9.70 -11.26 -4.34
CA GLY A 256 -10.83 -11.45 -5.25
C GLY A 256 -11.73 -10.23 -5.41
N GLY A 257 -11.23 -9.03 -5.09
CA GLY A 257 -11.89 -7.75 -5.40
C GLY A 257 -11.64 -7.30 -6.85
N GLY A 258 -12.39 -6.30 -7.29
CA GLY A 258 -12.16 -5.56 -8.53
C GLY A 258 -11.37 -4.28 -8.29
N ALA A 259 -10.79 -3.74 -9.35
CA ALA A 259 -10.14 -2.43 -9.31
C ALA A 259 -10.41 -1.63 -10.58
N ALA A 260 -10.48 -0.31 -10.44
CA ALA A 260 -10.57 0.65 -11.54
C ALA A 260 -9.46 1.68 -11.39
N GLY A 261 -8.73 1.98 -12.46
CA GLY A 261 -7.80 3.12 -12.43
C GLY A 261 -8.56 4.42 -12.19
N ILE A 262 -7.95 5.38 -11.51
CA ILE A 262 -8.49 6.73 -11.40
C ILE A 262 -7.61 7.65 -12.25
N ASP A 263 -8.21 8.37 -13.17
CA ASP A 263 -7.53 9.48 -13.84
C ASP A 263 -7.27 10.58 -12.79
N VAL A 264 -6.00 10.86 -12.51
CA VAL A 264 -5.62 11.77 -11.42
C VAL A 264 -6.00 13.22 -11.73
N ASP A 265 -6.10 13.59 -13.01
CA ASP A 265 -6.42 14.96 -13.43
C ASP A 265 -7.93 15.21 -13.37
N SER A 266 -8.76 14.23 -13.77
CA SER A 266 -10.23 14.40 -13.83
C SER A 266 -10.99 13.80 -12.65
N GLY A 267 -10.43 12.79 -11.97
CA GLY A 267 -11.13 12.00 -10.96
C GLY A 267 -12.10 10.98 -11.54
N GLU A 268 -12.01 10.69 -12.84
CA GLU A 268 -12.82 9.68 -13.52
C GLU A 268 -12.30 8.27 -13.23
N LEU A 269 -13.22 7.36 -12.89
CA LEU A 269 -12.93 5.93 -12.85
C LEU A 269 -12.80 5.39 -14.27
N GLN A 270 -11.63 4.85 -14.58
CA GLN A 270 -11.36 4.15 -15.83
C GLN A 270 -12.04 2.77 -15.86
N GLN A 271 -11.93 2.08 -16.99
CA GLN A 271 -12.41 0.71 -17.10
C GLN A 271 -11.87 -0.16 -15.96
N ALA A 272 -12.79 -0.85 -15.29
CA ALA A 272 -12.46 -1.71 -14.18
C ALA A 272 -12.04 -3.09 -14.67
N PHE A 273 -11.38 -3.83 -13.80
CA PHE A 273 -10.95 -5.18 -14.08
C PHE A 273 -11.00 -6.05 -12.84
N VAL A 274 -11.17 -7.34 -13.07
CA VAL A 274 -11.16 -8.38 -12.04
C VAL A 274 -10.14 -9.46 -12.40
N LEU A 275 -9.71 -10.23 -11.41
CA LEU A 275 -8.77 -11.33 -11.63
C LEU A 275 -9.51 -12.66 -11.74
N GLY A 276 -9.50 -13.23 -12.95
CA GLY A 276 -9.65 -14.67 -13.15
C GLY A 276 -8.28 -15.35 -13.27
N LYS A 277 -8.16 -16.34 -14.16
CA LYS A 277 -6.84 -16.84 -14.61
C LYS A 277 -6.03 -15.76 -15.34
N ARG A 278 -6.75 -14.85 -16.01
CA ARG A 278 -6.25 -13.63 -16.63
C ARG A 278 -7.14 -12.46 -16.23
N ARG A 279 -6.69 -11.25 -16.52
CA ARG A 279 -7.50 -10.05 -16.44
C ARG A 279 -8.80 -10.21 -17.23
N ILE A 280 -9.89 -9.76 -16.62
CA ILE A 280 -11.20 -9.63 -17.24
C ILE A 280 -11.64 -8.20 -17.02
N ASP A 281 -11.78 -7.45 -18.10
CA ASP A 281 -12.29 -6.08 -18.06
C ASP A 281 -13.81 -6.08 -17.84
N ILE A 282 -14.26 -5.15 -17.00
CA ILE A 282 -15.66 -4.94 -16.68
C ILE A 282 -15.95 -3.43 -16.64
N ASP A 283 -17.09 -3.03 -17.20
CA ASP A 283 -17.57 -1.64 -17.10
C ASP A 283 -18.60 -1.48 -15.98
N VAL A 284 -19.22 -2.59 -15.57
CA VAL A 284 -20.31 -2.65 -14.58
C VAL A 284 -19.96 -3.65 -13.48
N HIS A 285 -20.30 -3.31 -12.25
CA HIS A 285 -20.10 -4.18 -11.10
C HIS A 285 -21.00 -5.43 -11.21
N PRO A 286 -20.46 -6.66 -11.18
CA PRO A 286 -21.22 -7.87 -11.51
C PRO A 286 -22.32 -8.22 -10.51
N VAL A 287 -22.21 -7.75 -9.25
CA VAL A 287 -23.22 -7.98 -8.20
C VAL A 287 -24.26 -6.87 -8.13
N THR A 288 -23.84 -5.59 -8.04
CA THR A 288 -24.75 -4.46 -7.85
C THR A 288 -25.35 -3.92 -9.14
N GLY A 289 -24.74 -4.22 -10.30
CA GLY A 289 -25.15 -3.67 -11.60
C GLY A 289 -24.79 -2.19 -11.77
N GLN A 290 -24.01 -1.60 -10.86
CA GLN A 290 -23.61 -0.20 -10.93
C GLN A 290 -22.52 0.01 -11.98
N GLU A 291 -22.66 1.05 -12.82
CA GLU A 291 -21.60 1.50 -13.72
C GLU A 291 -20.37 1.94 -12.92
N ILE A 292 -19.20 1.46 -13.34
CA ILE A 292 -17.91 1.81 -12.73
C ILE A 292 -17.17 2.77 -13.66
N ALA A 293 -16.92 2.34 -14.91
CA ALA A 293 -16.23 3.14 -15.91
C ALA A 293 -17.00 4.44 -16.21
N GLY A 294 -16.32 5.57 -16.26
CA GLY A 294 -16.92 6.89 -16.47
C GLY A 294 -17.51 7.53 -15.22
N THR A 295 -17.47 6.87 -14.05
CA THR A 295 -17.91 7.48 -12.79
C THR A 295 -16.97 8.61 -12.41
N MET A 296 -17.49 9.82 -12.28
CA MET A 296 -16.76 10.96 -11.74
C MET A 296 -16.80 10.96 -10.21
N ILE A 297 -15.64 10.96 -9.55
CA ILE A 297 -15.57 11.10 -8.10
C ILE A 297 -15.97 12.55 -7.73
N PRO A 298 -16.99 12.76 -6.87
CA PRO A 298 -17.42 14.09 -6.48
C PRO A 298 -16.31 14.90 -5.81
N ASP A 299 -16.28 16.23 -5.99
CA ASP A 299 -15.33 17.14 -5.33
C ASP A 299 -13.85 16.73 -5.49
N TRP A 300 -13.48 16.17 -6.64
CA TRP A 300 -12.16 15.57 -6.87
C TRP A 300 -10.99 16.50 -6.53
N ASP A 301 -11.01 17.75 -7.01
CA ASP A 301 -9.96 18.74 -6.71
C ASP A 301 -9.74 18.95 -5.21
N THR A 302 -10.82 18.92 -4.43
CA THR A 302 -10.75 19.07 -2.97
C THR A 302 -10.14 17.82 -2.35
N LYS A 303 -10.55 16.64 -2.81
CA LYS A 303 -10.01 15.35 -2.36
C LYS A 303 -8.52 15.22 -2.69
N LEU A 304 -8.09 15.62 -3.89
CA LEU A 304 -6.68 15.60 -4.29
C LEU A 304 -5.83 16.52 -3.40
N LYS A 305 -6.30 17.74 -3.11
CA LYS A 305 -5.63 18.65 -2.15
C LYS A 305 -5.52 18.06 -0.74
N GLN A 306 -6.53 17.31 -0.29
CA GLN A 306 -6.47 16.60 0.99
C GLN A 306 -5.43 15.48 0.98
N ILE A 307 -5.30 14.76 -0.14
CA ILE A 307 -4.28 13.73 -0.31
C ILE A 307 -2.88 14.35 -0.33
N ASP A 308 -2.68 15.48 -1.01
CA ASP A 308 -1.41 16.20 -1.00
C ASP A 308 -1.02 16.65 0.41
N LYS A 309 -1.99 17.16 1.19
CA LYS A 309 -1.77 17.51 2.61
C LYS A 309 -1.40 16.29 3.46
N LEU A 310 -2.01 15.13 3.19
CA LEU A 310 -1.64 13.89 3.86
C LEU A 310 -0.20 13.45 3.48
N LEU A 311 0.18 13.60 2.21
CA LEU A 311 1.54 13.32 1.75
C LEU A 311 2.57 14.26 2.37
N ASP A 312 2.21 15.51 2.69
CA ASP A 312 3.09 16.45 3.38
C ASP A 312 3.56 15.94 4.76
N GLU A 313 2.70 15.23 5.50
CA GLU A 313 3.04 14.58 6.77
C GLU A 313 3.98 13.37 6.59
N LEU A 314 3.99 12.81 5.37
CA LEU A 314 4.73 11.60 5.02
C LEU A 314 6.03 11.89 4.23
N LYS A 315 6.50 13.15 4.19
CA LYS A 315 7.71 13.57 3.44
C LYS A 315 9.00 12.83 3.80
N PHE A 316 9.03 12.16 4.94
CA PHE A 316 10.13 11.28 5.33
C PHE A 316 10.19 9.99 4.49
N LEU A 317 9.14 9.68 3.73
CA LEU A 317 9.08 8.62 2.72
C LEU A 317 9.54 9.12 1.36
N ASP A 318 10.00 8.18 0.55
CA ASP A 318 10.43 8.35 -0.84
C ASP A 318 9.48 7.67 -1.82
N PHE A 319 8.85 6.56 -1.42
CA PHE A 319 7.94 5.79 -2.25
C PHE A 319 7.06 4.90 -1.41
N GLY A 320 5.80 4.77 -1.80
CA GLY A 320 4.87 3.86 -1.13
C GLY A 320 3.48 3.98 -1.73
N GLY A 321 2.51 3.40 -1.04
CA GLY A 321 1.12 3.62 -1.33
C GLY A 321 0.29 3.78 -0.08
N LEU A 322 -0.79 4.53 -0.21
CA LEU A 322 -1.79 4.75 0.81
C LEU A 322 -3.03 3.97 0.43
N ASP A 323 -3.61 3.24 1.39
CA ASP A 323 -4.98 2.76 1.27
C ASP A 323 -5.86 3.82 1.90
N LEU A 324 -6.61 4.53 1.06
CA LEU A 324 -7.49 5.62 1.43
C LEU A 324 -8.95 5.18 1.31
N ALA A 325 -9.86 5.86 1.99
CA ALA A 325 -11.29 5.71 1.77
C ALA A 325 -11.96 7.09 1.79
N PHE A 326 -12.83 7.34 0.82
CA PHE A 326 -13.74 8.49 0.89
C PHE A 326 -15.01 8.05 1.62
N THR A 327 -15.21 8.63 2.79
CA THR A 327 -16.26 8.21 3.74
C THR A 327 -17.22 9.35 4.01
N THR A 328 -18.34 9.06 4.67
CA THR A 328 -19.26 10.09 5.19
C THR A 328 -18.61 11.00 6.25
N GLU A 329 -17.46 10.60 6.80
CA GLU A 329 -16.64 11.37 7.74
C GLU A 329 -15.44 12.06 7.06
N GLY A 330 -15.39 12.07 5.72
CA GLY A 330 -14.29 12.62 4.92
C GLY A 330 -13.24 11.59 4.49
N LEU A 331 -12.09 12.08 4.02
CA LEU A 331 -10.96 11.23 3.62
C LEU A 331 -10.34 10.53 4.84
N LYS A 332 -10.23 9.20 4.78
CA LYS A 332 -9.61 8.38 5.83
C LYS A 332 -8.43 7.58 5.27
N LEU A 333 -7.30 7.60 5.97
CA LEU A 333 -6.17 6.69 5.78
C LEU A 333 -6.44 5.40 6.53
N ILE A 334 -6.40 4.29 5.81
CA ILE A 334 -6.61 2.94 6.32
C ILE A 334 -5.28 2.25 6.60
N GLU A 335 -4.30 2.40 5.70
CA GLU A 335 -3.00 1.75 5.77
C GLU A 335 -1.94 2.48 4.94
N ILE A 336 -0.69 2.44 5.41
CA ILE A 336 0.49 2.82 4.63
C ILE A 336 1.19 1.54 4.16
N ASN A 337 1.28 1.37 2.85
CA ASN A 337 1.92 0.24 2.19
C ASN A 337 3.29 0.65 1.67
N ARG A 338 4.36 0.16 2.29
CA ARG A 338 5.73 0.37 1.79
C ARG A 338 6.01 -0.39 0.49
N ASP A 339 5.35 -1.52 0.29
CA ASP A 339 5.31 -2.25 -0.98
C ASP A 339 3.87 -2.17 -1.50
N PRO A 340 3.51 -1.11 -2.25
CA PRO A 340 2.16 -0.93 -2.74
C PRO A 340 1.75 -1.93 -3.84
N GLY A 341 2.61 -2.88 -4.20
CA GLY A 341 2.34 -3.91 -5.18
C GLY A 341 2.30 -3.36 -6.61
N ILE A 342 3.36 -3.59 -7.38
CA ILE A 342 3.55 -3.08 -8.75
C ILE A 342 2.43 -3.44 -9.73
N ARG A 343 1.71 -4.53 -9.47
CA ARG A 343 0.60 -5.02 -10.30
C ARG A 343 -0.54 -4.01 -10.43
N ILE A 344 -0.98 -3.42 -9.33
CA ILE A 344 -2.09 -2.45 -9.31
C ILE A 344 -1.65 -1.11 -9.90
N ILE A 345 -0.37 -0.75 -9.72
CA ILE A 345 0.21 0.48 -10.26
C ILE A 345 0.15 0.49 -11.79
N GLN A 346 0.32 -0.68 -12.39
CA GLN A 346 0.51 -0.83 -13.84
C GLN A 346 -0.70 -1.43 -14.55
N SER A 347 -1.81 -1.66 -13.85
CA SER A 347 -2.95 -2.36 -14.44
C SER A 347 -3.66 -1.53 -15.50
N SER A 348 -3.83 -0.22 -15.32
CA SER A 348 -4.42 0.64 -16.36
C SER A 348 -3.40 1.17 -17.36
N MET A 349 -2.16 1.40 -16.92
CA MET A 349 -1.11 2.05 -17.71
C MET A 349 0.30 1.66 -17.23
N PRO A 350 1.27 1.44 -18.12
CA PRO A 350 2.62 1.06 -17.73
C PRO A 350 3.31 2.13 -16.87
N ALA A 351 4.20 1.73 -15.95
CA ALA A 351 4.85 2.70 -15.07
C ALA A 351 5.95 3.52 -15.77
N LEU A 352 6.65 2.96 -16.77
CA LEU A 352 7.84 3.58 -17.36
C LEU A 352 7.54 4.62 -18.45
N ILE A 353 6.27 4.87 -18.75
CA ILE A 353 5.89 5.98 -19.63
C ILE A 353 5.83 7.32 -18.89
N ASP A 354 5.90 7.30 -17.56
CA ASP A 354 5.89 8.50 -16.72
C ASP A 354 7.33 8.98 -16.48
N GLU A 355 7.69 10.10 -17.12
CA GLU A 355 9.06 10.61 -17.10
C GLU A 355 9.54 10.97 -15.69
N ASP A 356 8.66 11.52 -14.84
CA ASP A 356 8.98 11.86 -13.45
C ASP A 356 9.29 10.60 -12.64
N PHE A 357 8.51 9.54 -12.84
CA PHE A 357 8.75 8.26 -12.18
C PHE A 357 10.05 7.61 -12.69
N VAL A 358 10.29 7.62 -14.00
CA VAL A 358 11.57 7.14 -14.57
C VAL A 358 12.76 7.90 -14.01
N ASP A 359 12.64 9.21 -13.85
CA ASP A 359 13.63 10.05 -13.21
C ASP A 359 13.87 9.68 -11.74
N PHE A 360 12.79 9.41 -11.01
CA PHE A 360 12.85 8.90 -9.64
C PHE A 360 13.59 7.56 -9.54
N LEU A 361 13.37 6.65 -10.50
CA LEU A 361 14.08 5.38 -10.62
C LEU A 361 15.57 5.60 -10.90
N LYS A 362 15.93 6.39 -11.92
CA LYS A 362 17.33 6.64 -12.31
C LYS A 362 18.17 7.19 -11.16
N LEU A 363 17.60 8.09 -10.35
CA LEU A 363 18.27 8.62 -9.15
C LEU A 363 18.62 7.55 -8.10
N ARG A 364 17.95 6.39 -8.15
CA ARG A 364 18.16 5.26 -7.23
C ARG A 364 18.95 4.11 -7.86
N GLY A 365 19.54 4.34 -9.03
CA GLY A 365 20.47 3.41 -9.68
C GLY A 365 19.81 2.36 -10.58
N PHE A 366 18.65 2.69 -11.13
CA PHE A 366 17.94 1.89 -12.14
C PHE A 366 18.33 2.28 -13.57
#